data_AF-A0A661IER9-F1
#
_entry.id   AF-A0A661IER9-F1
#
_cell.length_a   1.000
_cell.length_b   1.000
_cell.length_c   1.000
_cell.angle_alpha   90.00
_cell.angle_beta   90.00
_cell.angle_gamma   90.00
#
_symmetry.space_group_name_H-M   'P 1'
#
loop_
_entity.id
_entity.type
_entity.pdbx_description
1 polymer ?
#
loop_
_entity_poly.entity_id
_entity_poly.type
_entity_poly.pdbx_seq_one_letter_code
_entity_poly.pdbx_strand_id
1 'polypeptide(L)'
;MAPLEPYEKVLVDEEFLDEDPHGEIACEQCHGGDPEATSFEEAHKGIIKDPSWPDPTKACGECHEEVVEPAKTSTHMTLASFDKIIGTRATDDPALRKKLFDEGLKTHCYSCHSSCGQCHVSRPEEVEGGFVEGHLFKKTPPMATNCTSCHGSRVEKEYLGKNKGLPPDVHYAKRGMKCVACHTGKEMHVAGEKYDNRYEVKEAPTCIKCHEKSFGEGAKVKAHKIHKDKVSCHVCHSVAYKNCYNCHVGKDAQGLPYYKTEKSELGFKIGLNPLRDERHPYKFVTVRHIPVTKTTFDFYAKGAFSNFDRLPTWKLATPHNIQRKTPQNKSCSSCHKKKELFLLEEDVAPEERAANRAVIVPELPKMERK
;
A
#
# COMPACT_ATOMS: atom_id res chain seq x y z
N MET A 1 5.53 -8.80 38.10
CA MET A 1 4.13 -8.36 38.24
C MET A 1 3.28 -9.45 37.61
N ALA A 2 2.16 -9.83 38.24
CA ALA A 2 1.17 -10.65 37.56
C ALA A 2 0.73 -9.92 36.28
N PRO A 3 0.51 -10.61 35.16
CA PRO A 3 -0.09 -9.97 34.00
C PRO A 3 -1.45 -9.42 34.43
N LEU A 4 -1.70 -8.13 34.16
CA LEU A 4 -3.04 -7.53 34.33
C LEU A 4 -4.09 -8.43 33.66
N GLU A 5 -5.27 -8.51 34.25
CA GLU A 5 -6.38 -9.19 33.60
C GLU A 5 -6.76 -8.45 32.30
N PRO A 6 -7.27 -9.14 31.26
CA PRO A 6 -7.53 -8.52 29.96
C PRO A 6 -8.43 -7.26 30.03
N TYR A 7 -9.37 -7.19 30.97
CA TYR A 7 -10.23 -6.02 31.18
C TYR A 7 -9.49 -4.84 31.81
N GLU A 8 -8.46 -5.09 32.63
CA GLU A 8 -7.56 -4.06 33.18
C GLU A 8 -6.58 -3.51 32.14
N LYS A 9 -6.50 -4.14 30.97
CA LYS A 9 -5.69 -3.72 29.82
C LYS A 9 -6.48 -2.89 28.80
N VAL A 10 -7.81 -2.85 28.91
CA VAL A 10 -8.68 -2.05 28.03
C VAL A 10 -9.02 -0.75 28.76
N LEU A 11 -8.16 0.25 28.61
CA LEU A 11 -8.42 1.62 29.05
C LEU A 11 -9.28 2.31 27.98
N VAL A 12 -10.57 2.43 28.24
CA VAL A 12 -11.33 3.57 27.69
C VAL A 12 -10.90 4.76 28.52
N ASP A 13 -10.39 5.81 27.86
CA ASP A 13 -9.95 7.02 28.55
C ASP A 13 -11.17 7.77 29.10
N GLU A 14 -11.04 8.39 30.27
CA GLU A 14 -12.10 9.27 30.80
C GLU A 14 -12.35 10.43 29.82
N GLU A 15 -11.29 10.91 29.13
CA GLU A 15 -11.39 11.94 28.09
C GLU A 15 -12.34 11.54 26.95
N PHE A 16 -12.47 10.24 26.64
CA PHE A 16 -13.44 9.80 25.63
C PHE A 16 -14.88 10.04 26.07
N LEU A 17 -15.19 9.79 27.35
CA LEU A 17 -16.54 10.00 27.89
C LEU A 17 -16.86 11.48 28.07
N ASP A 18 -15.85 12.30 28.36
CA ASP A 18 -16.01 13.71 28.70
C ASP A 18 -15.92 14.65 27.48
N GLU A 19 -15.08 14.32 26.49
CA GLU A 19 -14.73 15.24 25.39
C GLU A 19 -15.08 14.75 23.98
N ASP A 20 -15.24 13.44 23.77
CA ASP A 20 -15.56 12.88 22.45
C ASP A 20 -17.08 12.72 22.29
N PRO A 21 -17.73 13.29 21.25
CA PRO A 21 -19.17 13.13 21.03
C PRO A 21 -19.64 11.67 20.92
N HIS A 22 -18.75 10.74 20.55
CA HIS A 22 -19.08 9.32 20.53
C HIS A 22 -19.21 8.72 21.94
N GLY A 23 -18.60 9.33 22.98
CA GLY A 23 -18.74 8.92 24.36
C GLY A 23 -20.12 9.22 24.97
N GLU A 24 -20.89 10.11 24.36
CA GLU A 24 -22.29 10.36 24.70
C GLU A 24 -23.22 9.23 24.24
N ILE A 25 -22.74 8.36 23.33
CA ILE A 25 -23.47 7.23 22.78
C ILE A 25 -23.23 6.02 23.69
N ALA A 26 -24.31 5.40 24.14
CA ALA A 26 -24.23 4.22 24.98
C ALA A 26 -23.51 3.06 24.24
N CYS A 27 -22.58 2.39 24.93
CA CYS A 27 -21.63 1.43 24.34
C CYS A 27 -22.33 0.35 23.50
N GLU A 28 -23.48 -0.12 23.96
CA GLU A 28 -24.26 -1.19 23.34
C GLU A 28 -24.86 -0.81 21.99
N GLN A 29 -25.03 0.49 21.72
CA GLN A 29 -25.56 0.94 20.43
C GLN A 29 -24.59 0.64 19.28
N CYS A 30 -23.28 0.71 19.55
CA CYS A 30 -22.24 0.35 18.61
C CYS A 30 -21.80 -1.11 18.78
N HIS A 31 -21.46 -1.51 20.02
CA HIS A 31 -20.80 -2.77 20.31
C HIS A 31 -21.76 -3.91 20.65
N GLY A 32 -23.04 -3.65 20.88
CA GLY A 32 -24.00 -4.63 21.40
C GLY A 32 -23.69 -5.03 22.85
N GLY A 33 -24.07 -6.25 23.23
CA GLY A 33 -24.03 -6.70 24.62
C GLY A 33 -25.36 -6.48 25.34
N ASP A 34 -25.34 -6.60 26.67
CA ASP A 34 -26.51 -6.45 27.52
C ASP A 34 -26.27 -5.37 28.59
N PRO A 35 -26.76 -4.13 28.41
CA PRO A 35 -26.55 -3.04 29.37
C PRO A 35 -27.28 -3.29 30.71
N GLU A 36 -28.27 -4.18 30.75
CA GLU A 36 -29.05 -4.49 31.96
C GLU A 36 -28.42 -5.62 32.79
N ALA A 37 -27.36 -6.26 32.28
CA ALA A 37 -26.70 -7.36 32.97
C ALA A 37 -25.95 -6.89 34.22
N THR A 38 -26.04 -7.66 35.30
CA THR A 38 -25.44 -7.32 36.61
C THR A 38 -24.01 -7.83 36.79
N SER A 39 -23.43 -8.47 35.78
CA SER A 39 -22.05 -8.96 35.79
C SER A 39 -21.33 -8.55 34.52
N PHE A 40 -20.02 -8.32 34.63
CA PHE A 40 -19.18 -7.94 33.51
C PHE A 40 -19.24 -8.97 32.38
N GLU A 41 -19.19 -10.26 32.71
CA GLU A 41 -19.17 -11.35 31.73
C GLU A 41 -20.47 -11.41 30.93
N GLU A 42 -21.63 -11.27 31.59
CA GLU A 42 -22.91 -11.28 30.89
C GLU A 42 -23.15 -9.97 30.09
N ALA A 43 -22.73 -8.81 30.61
CA ALA A 43 -22.84 -7.54 29.89
C ALA A 43 -22.04 -7.55 28.58
N HIS A 44 -20.83 -8.14 28.60
CA HIS A 44 -19.94 -8.19 27.44
C HIS A 44 -20.10 -9.45 26.58
N LYS A 45 -21.10 -10.28 26.86
CA LYS A 45 -21.34 -11.51 26.11
C LYS A 45 -21.75 -11.19 24.68
N GLY A 46 -20.92 -11.57 23.72
CA GLY A 46 -21.20 -11.40 22.30
C GLY A 46 -20.97 -9.98 21.76
N ILE A 47 -20.26 -9.12 22.49
CA ILE A 47 -19.91 -7.78 21.99
C ILE A 47 -19.13 -7.86 20.66
N ILE A 48 -19.40 -6.89 19.81
CA ILE A 48 -18.74 -6.70 18.53
C ILE A 48 -17.49 -5.85 18.78
N LYS A 49 -16.30 -6.44 18.65
CA LYS A 49 -15.03 -5.74 18.91
C LYS A 49 -14.76 -4.58 17.95
N ASP A 50 -15.13 -4.75 16.68
CA ASP A 50 -15.02 -3.73 15.65
C ASP A 50 -16.39 -3.57 14.97
N PRO A 51 -17.21 -2.60 15.40
CA PRO A 51 -18.56 -2.41 14.88
C PRO A 51 -18.56 -1.82 13.47
N SER A 52 -17.40 -1.38 12.96
CA SER A 52 -17.25 -0.84 11.60
C SER A 52 -16.85 -1.89 10.56
N TRP A 53 -16.61 -3.13 10.97
CA TRP A 53 -16.23 -4.23 10.10
C TRP A 53 -17.30 -5.34 10.04
N PRO A 54 -17.60 -5.91 8.85
CA PRO A 54 -17.15 -5.50 7.51
C PRO A 54 -17.96 -4.34 6.92
N ASP A 55 -19.04 -3.92 7.57
CA ASP A 55 -19.95 -2.88 7.10
C ASP A 55 -20.15 -1.80 8.18
N PRO A 56 -19.67 -0.57 7.97
CA PRO A 56 -19.81 0.52 8.91
C PRO A 56 -21.19 1.21 8.86
N THR A 57 -22.12 0.80 7.98
CA THR A 57 -23.41 1.49 7.82
C THR A 57 -24.19 1.59 9.12
N LYS A 58 -24.28 0.51 9.91
CA LYS A 58 -25.04 0.55 11.16
C LYS A 58 -24.35 1.39 12.23
N ALA A 59 -23.04 1.25 12.39
CA ALA A 59 -22.30 1.88 13.48
C ALA A 59 -21.95 3.35 13.21
N CYS A 60 -21.76 3.73 11.95
CA CYS A 60 -21.26 5.05 11.56
C CYS A 60 -22.18 5.77 10.58
N GLY A 61 -22.99 5.05 9.80
CA GLY A 61 -23.70 5.59 8.64
C GLY A 61 -24.76 6.64 8.97
N GLU A 62 -25.37 6.59 10.15
CA GLU A 62 -26.40 7.55 10.56
C GLU A 62 -25.84 8.98 10.70
N CYS A 63 -24.59 9.12 11.14
CA CYS A 63 -23.92 10.42 11.35
C CYS A 63 -22.84 10.73 10.29
N HIS A 64 -22.32 9.71 9.61
CA HIS A 64 -21.17 9.81 8.71
C HIS A 64 -21.44 9.21 7.33
N GLU A 65 -22.69 9.28 6.86
CA GLU A 65 -23.13 8.77 5.55
C GLU A 65 -22.19 9.18 4.41
N GLU A 66 -21.79 10.45 4.37
CA GLU A 66 -20.94 11.02 3.32
C GLU A 66 -19.55 10.37 3.19
N VAL A 67 -19.05 9.71 4.25
CA VAL A 67 -17.78 8.96 4.21
C VAL A 67 -17.99 7.45 4.24
N VAL A 68 -19.09 6.97 4.80
CA VAL A 68 -19.43 5.54 4.87
C VAL A 68 -19.78 4.99 3.49
N GLU A 69 -20.71 5.62 2.78
CA GLU A 69 -21.12 5.17 1.45
C GLU A 69 -19.95 5.06 0.47
N PRO A 70 -19.06 6.06 0.35
CA PRO A 70 -17.94 5.93 -0.57
C PRO A 70 -16.90 4.89 -0.12
N ALA A 71 -16.64 4.79 1.19
CA ALA A 71 -15.61 3.89 1.73
C ALA A 71 -15.92 2.41 1.50
N LYS A 72 -17.19 2.01 1.37
CA LYS A 72 -17.60 0.63 1.03
C LYS A 72 -16.90 0.06 -0.20
N THR A 73 -16.48 0.93 -1.12
CA THR A 73 -15.77 0.55 -2.36
C THR A 73 -14.28 0.87 -2.33
N SER A 74 -13.78 1.47 -1.25
CA SER A 74 -12.37 1.81 -1.10
C SER A 74 -11.50 0.56 -1.14
N THR A 75 -10.31 0.70 -1.72
CA THR A 75 -9.33 -0.38 -1.80
C THR A 75 -8.78 -0.81 -0.43
N HIS A 76 -8.83 0.06 0.58
CA HIS A 76 -8.44 -0.29 1.96
C HIS A 76 -9.50 -1.16 2.66
N MET A 77 -10.78 -0.97 2.36
CA MET A 77 -11.88 -1.78 2.91
C MET A 77 -12.01 -3.13 2.17
N THR A 78 -11.84 -3.12 0.84
CA THR A 78 -12.22 -4.27 -0.01
C THR A 78 -11.06 -5.12 -0.51
N LEU A 79 -9.82 -4.58 -0.51
CA LEU A 79 -8.66 -5.10 -1.24
C LEU A 79 -8.99 -5.60 -2.66
N ALA A 80 -9.96 -4.99 -3.36
CA ALA A 80 -10.44 -5.48 -4.66
C ALA A 80 -9.32 -5.64 -5.71
N SER A 81 -8.27 -4.81 -5.63
CA SER A 81 -7.10 -4.93 -6.51
C SER A 81 -6.27 -6.20 -6.25
N PHE A 82 -6.24 -6.76 -5.03
CA PHE A 82 -5.56 -8.02 -4.76
C PHE A 82 -6.25 -9.17 -5.52
N ASP A 83 -7.57 -9.26 -5.42
CA ASP A 83 -8.37 -10.27 -6.12
C ASP A 83 -8.14 -10.23 -7.62
N LYS A 84 -8.14 -9.01 -8.19
CA LYS A 84 -7.87 -8.80 -9.60
C LYS A 84 -6.46 -9.24 -9.99
N ILE A 85 -5.43 -8.78 -9.27
CA ILE A 85 -4.03 -9.02 -9.62
C ILE A 85 -3.63 -10.49 -9.43
N ILE A 86 -4.05 -11.12 -8.34
CA ILE A 86 -3.85 -12.56 -8.12
C ILE A 86 -4.69 -13.33 -9.14
N GLY A 87 -5.96 -12.98 -9.28
CA GLY A 87 -6.90 -13.65 -10.18
C GLY A 87 -6.49 -13.63 -11.64
N THR A 88 -5.75 -12.60 -12.07
CA THR A 88 -5.20 -12.49 -13.44
C THR A 88 -4.08 -13.50 -13.67
N ARG A 89 -3.27 -13.82 -12.65
CA ARG A 89 -2.23 -14.87 -12.74
C ARG A 89 -2.77 -16.27 -12.46
N ALA A 90 -3.90 -16.34 -11.75
CA ALA A 90 -4.49 -17.59 -11.34
C ALA A 90 -4.97 -18.43 -12.53
N THR A 91 -5.02 -19.73 -12.31
CA THR A 91 -5.56 -20.72 -13.24
C THR A 91 -7.03 -20.48 -13.53
N ASP A 92 -7.44 -20.94 -14.72
CA ASP A 92 -8.82 -20.98 -15.18
C ASP A 92 -9.55 -22.25 -14.69
N ASP A 93 -8.83 -23.21 -14.07
CA ASP A 93 -9.41 -24.37 -13.36
C ASP A 93 -10.20 -23.91 -12.12
N PRO A 94 -11.54 -24.12 -12.07
CA PRO A 94 -12.38 -23.64 -10.98
C PRO A 94 -12.02 -24.23 -9.61
N ALA A 95 -11.59 -25.49 -9.54
CA ALA A 95 -11.31 -26.17 -8.28
C ALA A 95 -10.01 -25.64 -7.66
N LEU A 96 -8.97 -25.50 -8.47
CA LEU A 96 -7.71 -24.91 -8.02
C LEU A 96 -7.87 -23.42 -7.69
N ARG A 97 -8.65 -22.69 -8.48
CA ARG A 97 -8.96 -21.29 -8.22
C ARG A 97 -9.72 -21.13 -6.90
N LYS A 98 -10.72 -21.96 -6.63
CA LYS A 98 -11.46 -21.93 -5.35
C LYS A 98 -10.52 -22.13 -4.16
N LYS A 99 -9.63 -23.13 -4.19
CA LYS A 99 -8.63 -23.36 -3.12
C LYS A 99 -7.69 -22.18 -2.93
N LEU A 100 -7.19 -21.60 -4.03
CA LEU A 100 -6.33 -20.42 -3.99
C LEU A 100 -7.00 -19.25 -3.26
N PHE A 101 -8.26 -18.93 -3.57
CA PHE A 101 -8.97 -17.79 -3.01
C PHE A 101 -9.47 -18.06 -1.59
N ASP A 102 -10.18 -19.17 -1.39
CA ASP A 102 -10.87 -19.48 -0.12
C ASP A 102 -9.90 -19.86 1.00
N GLU A 103 -8.73 -20.42 0.66
CA GLU A 103 -7.73 -20.84 1.63
C GLU A 103 -6.49 -19.94 1.57
N GLY A 104 -5.85 -19.84 0.40
CA GLY A 104 -4.58 -19.12 0.25
C GLY A 104 -4.70 -17.61 0.53
N LEU A 105 -5.53 -16.90 -0.24
CA LEU A 105 -5.69 -15.45 -0.11
C LEU A 105 -6.36 -15.08 1.21
N LYS A 106 -7.38 -15.83 1.61
CA LYS A 106 -8.04 -15.64 2.91
C LYS A 106 -7.07 -15.74 4.07
N THR A 107 -6.12 -16.68 4.01
CA THR A 107 -5.14 -16.87 5.09
C THR A 107 -4.04 -15.81 5.09
N HIS A 108 -3.57 -15.36 3.92
CA HIS A 108 -2.31 -14.60 3.83
C HIS A 108 -2.44 -13.16 3.33
N CYS A 109 -3.58 -12.77 2.78
CA CYS A 109 -3.72 -11.50 2.08
C CYS A 109 -4.85 -10.64 2.65
N TYR A 110 -5.97 -11.26 3.05
CA TYR A 110 -7.15 -10.54 3.53
C TYR A 110 -7.07 -10.08 4.98
N SER A 111 -5.97 -10.39 5.69
CA SER A 111 -5.71 -9.89 7.03
C SER A 111 -5.29 -8.40 7.04
N CYS A 112 -4.88 -7.86 5.89
CA CYS A 112 -4.52 -6.45 5.74
C CYS A 112 -5.69 -5.51 5.42
N HIS A 113 -6.93 -6.01 5.35
CA HIS A 113 -8.11 -5.14 5.24
C HIS A 113 -8.19 -4.22 6.45
N SER A 114 -8.75 -3.02 6.25
CA SER A 114 -9.00 -2.08 7.33
C SER A 114 -10.49 -1.83 7.49
N SER A 115 -10.87 -1.31 8.66
CA SER A 115 -12.18 -0.74 8.98
C SER A 115 -12.05 0.75 9.34
N CYS A 116 -13.17 1.41 9.64
CA CYS A 116 -13.13 2.77 10.19
C CYS A 116 -12.43 2.78 11.56
N GLY A 117 -12.75 1.81 12.42
CA GLY A 117 -12.18 1.67 13.75
C GLY A 117 -10.66 1.46 13.73
N GLN A 118 -10.14 0.63 12.81
CA GLN A 118 -8.70 0.34 12.70
C GLN A 118 -7.84 1.52 12.18
N CYS A 119 -8.47 2.58 11.70
CA CYS A 119 -7.80 3.83 11.34
C CYS A 119 -8.02 4.91 12.39
N HIS A 120 -9.24 5.03 12.90
CA HIS A 120 -9.67 6.17 13.70
C HIS A 120 -9.68 5.92 15.20
N VAL A 121 -9.58 4.67 15.67
CA VAL A 121 -9.76 4.33 17.10
C VAL A 121 -8.69 3.35 17.60
N SER A 122 -8.43 2.30 16.83
CA SER A 122 -7.50 1.24 17.15
C SER A 122 -6.40 1.11 16.10
N ARG A 123 -5.35 0.36 16.43
CA ARG A 123 -4.37 -0.10 15.47
C ARG A 123 -4.97 -1.25 14.65
N PRO A 124 -4.49 -1.49 13.42
CA PRO A 124 -4.95 -2.63 12.61
C PRO A 124 -4.75 -3.98 13.32
N GLU A 125 -5.67 -4.91 13.12
CA GLU A 125 -5.62 -6.25 13.72
C GLU A 125 -4.39 -7.07 13.27
N GLU A 126 -3.91 -6.84 12.04
CA GLU A 126 -2.67 -7.44 11.50
C GLU A 126 -1.44 -7.17 12.39
N VAL A 127 -1.46 -6.12 13.21
CA VAL A 127 -0.38 -5.80 14.15
C VAL A 127 -0.81 -5.94 15.62
N GLU A 128 -1.71 -6.90 15.88
CA GLU A 128 -2.25 -7.25 17.20
C GLU A 128 -3.20 -6.21 17.81
N GLY A 129 -3.62 -5.21 17.02
CA GLY A 129 -4.61 -4.23 17.45
C GLY A 129 -4.21 -3.38 18.64
N GLY A 130 -5.19 -3.06 19.48
CA GLY A 130 -5.08 -2.16 20.63
C GLY A 130 -5.48 -0.71 20.31
N PHE A 131 -6.02 0.01 21.30
CA PHE A 131 -6.41 1.41 21.11
C PHE A 131 -5.19 2.28 20.81
N VAL A 132 -5.41 3.26 19.93
CA VAL A 132 -4.40 4.27 19.63
C VAL A 132 -4.22 5.19 20.84
N GLU A 133 -5.34 5.60 21.45
CA GLU A 133 -5.36 6.56 22.56
C GLU A 133 -6.67 6.40 23.34
N GLY A 134 -6.78 5.30 24.08
CA GLY A 134 -7.90 5.05 25.01
C GLY A 134 -9.31 5.21 24.43
N HIS A 135 -9.55 4.69 23.22
CA HIS A 135 -10.82 4.75 22.51
C HIS A 135 -11.22 6.12 21.91
N LEU A 136 -10.39 7.16 22.00
CA LEU A 136 -10.64 8.44 21.35
C LEU A 136 -10.68 8.34 19.82
N PHE A 137 -11.68 8.97 19.19
CA PHE A 137 -11.82 8.99 17.74
C PHE A 137 -10.88 10.03 17.12
N LYS A 138 -9.80 9.55 16.50
CA LYS A 138 -8.84 10.38 15.78
C LYS A 138 -9.30 10.64 14.36
N LYS A 139 -9.83 11.84 14.11
CA LYS A 139 -10.16 12.32 12.75
C LYS A 139 -9.02 12.10 11.74
N THR A 140 -7.77 12.32 12.16
CA THR A 140 -6.58 12.01 11.36
C THR A 140 -5.80 10.87 12.02
N PRO A 141 -5.76 9.68 11.41
CA PRO A 141 -5.01 8.54 11.93
C PRO A 141 -3.54 8.87 12.16
N PRO A 142 -2.92 8.45 13.28
CA PRO A 142 -1.50 8.59 13.46
C PRO A 142 -0.70 7.78 12.44
N MET A 143 0.28 8.45 11.83
CA MET A 143 1.13 7.84 10.80
C MET A 143 1.84 6.57 11.29
N ALA A 144 2.40 6.61 12.52
CA ALA A 144 3.29 5.58 13.03
C ALA A 144 2.59 4.28 13.45
N THR A 145 1.33 4.37 13.88
CA THR A 145 0.59 3.25 14.48
C THR A 145 -0.55 2.74 13.60
N ASN A 146 -0.94 3.49 12.58
CA ASN A 146 -2.01 3.09 11.65
C ASN A 146 -1.45 2.91 10.24
N CYS A 147 -0.93 3.97 9.61
CA CYS A 147 -0.45 3.89 8.23
C CYS A 147 0.76 2.95 8.09
N THR A 148 1.77 3.10 8.94
CA THR A 148 3.01 2.31 8.85
C THR A 148 2.88 0.91 9.44
N SER A 149 1.80 0.61 10.16
CA SER A 149 1.51 -0.76 10.61
C SER A 149 1.37 -1.72 9.42
N CYS A 150 0.68 -1.27 8.35
CA CYS A 150 0.55 -2.03 7.11
C CYS A 150 1.61 -1.65 6.06
N HIS A 151 1.99 -0.37 5.98
CA HIS A 151 2.93 0.13 4.98
C HIS A 151 4.40 0.19 5.44
N GLY A 152 4.73 -0.41 6.59
CA GLY A 152 6.01 -0.29 7.28
C GLY A 152 7.19 -0.92 6.53
N SER A 153 6.98 -2.07 5.88
CA SER A 153 8.07 -2.86 5.31
C SER A 153 8.81 -2.15 4.16
N ARG A 154 8.10 -1.36 3.34
CA ARG A 154 8.63 -0.67 2.16
C ARG A 154 8.52 0.84 2.27
N VAL A 155 7.30 1.34 2.44
CA VAL A 155 6.99 2.77 2.32
C VAL A 155 7.60 3.53 3.49
N GLU A 156 7.37 3.08 4.73
CA GLU A 156 7.96 3.73 5.90
C GLU A 156 9.48 3.75 5.84
N LYS A 157 10.12 2.62 5.51
CA LYS A 157 11.59 2.56 5.47
C LYS A 157 12.19 3.49 4.42
N GLU A 158 11.51 3.67 3.30
CA GLU A 158 11.87 4.64 2.27
C GLU A 158 11.64 6.08 2.77
N TYR A 159 10.45 6.37 3.29
CA TYR A 159 10.02 7.72 3.63
C TYR A 159 10.78 8.30 4.82
N LEU A 160 10.97 7.48 5.86
CA LEU A 160 11.66 7.85 7.09
C LEU A 160 13.18 7.58 7.02
N GLY A 161 13.71 7.07 5.90
CA GLY A 161 15.15 6.84 5.74
C GLY A 161 15.70 5.71 6.61
N LYS A 162 14.90 4.68 6.90
CA LYS A 162 15.33 3.53 7.71
C LYS A 162 16.12 2.47 6.90
N ASN A 163 16.23 2.65 5.58
CA ASN A 163 17.09 1.81 4.75
C ASN A 163 18.55 2.26 4.89
N LYS A 164 19.44 1.35 5.30
CA LYS A 164 20.86 1.62 5.55
C LYS A 164 21.51 2.32 4.33
N GLY A 165 22.15 3.46 4.57
CA GLY A 165 22.90 4.21 3.56
C GLY A 165 22.04 5.05 2.61
N LEU A 166 20.73 5.14 2.83
CA LEU A 166 19.83 5.96 2.02
C LEU A 166 19.18 7.06 2.86
N PRO A 167 19.03 8.27 2.31
CA PRO A 167 18.40 9.37 3.03
C PRO A 167 16.87 9.19 3.13
N PRO A 168 16.23 9.79 4.16
CA PRO A 168 14.78 9.95 4.20
C PRO A 168 14.29 10.86 3.08
N ASP A 169 13.00 10.74 2.74
CA ASP A 169 12.34 11.63 1.79
C ASP A 169 12.45 13.10 2.21
N VAL A 170 12.72 14.00 1.26
CA VAL A 170 12.88 15.42 1.54
C VAL A 170 11.60 16.08 2.07
N HIS A 171 10.42 15.60 1.69
CA HIS A 171 9.15 16.12 2.19
C HIS A 171 9.01 15.83 3.69
N TYR A 172 9.40 14.63 4.12
CA TYR A 172 9.49 14.31 5.54
C TYR A 172 10.61 15.09 6.21
N ALA A 173 11.85 14.89 5.78
CA ALA A 173 13.04 15.32 6.51
C ALA A 173 13.26 16.84 6.53
N LYS A 174 12.71 17.58 5.55
CA LYS A 174 12.87 19.04 5.47
C LYS A 174 11.60 19.81 5.77
N ARG A 175 10.42 19.18 5.68
CA ARG A 175 9.12 19.86 5.87
C ARG A 175 8.23 19.22 6.93
N GLY A 176 8.65 18.11 7.54
CA GLY A 176 7.85 17.40 8.55
C GLY A 176 6.54 16.83 8.00
N MET A 177 6.43 16.63 6.68
CA MET A 177 5.19 16.16 6.08
C MET A 177 4.90 14.73 6.50
N LYS A 178 3.74 14.50 7.13
CA LYS A 178 3.18 13.17 7.39
C LYS A 178 2.47 12.65 6.12
N CYS A 179 2.12 11.36 6.08
CA CYS A 179 1.45 10.74 4.92
C CYS A 179 0.26 11.55 4.40
N VAL A 180 -0.59 12.04 5.32
CA VAL A 180 -1.82 12.78 4.99
C VAL A 180 -1.59 14.15 4.35
N ALA A 181 -0.36 14.67 4.37
CA ALA A 181 -0.01 15.89 3.65
C ALA A 181 -0.04 15.68 2.12
N CYS A 182 0.14 14.45 1.65
CA CYS A 182 -0.03 14.07 0.25
C CYS A 182 -1.29 13.21 0.05
N HIS A 183 -1.57 12.31 0.99
CA HIS A 183 -2.66 11.34 0.92
C HIS A 183 -3.90 11.83 1.69
N THR A 184 -4.77 12.58 1.02
CA THR A 184 -5.93 13.23 1.65
C THR A 184 -7.02 12.24 2.07
N GLY A 185 -7.87 12.61 3.03
CA GLY A 185 -9.03 11.79 3.42
C GLY A 185 -9.95 11.44 2.24
N LYS A 186 -10.11 12.34 1.27
CA LYS A 186 -10.88 12.07 0.05
C LYS A 186 -10.31 10.89 -0.75
N GLU A 187 -8.99 10.75 -0.83
CA GLU A 187 -8.34 9.61 -1.49
C GLU A 187 -8.51 8.31 -0.68
N MET A 188 -8.37 8.40 0.65
CA MET A 188 -8.44 7.22 1.52
C MET A 188 -9.85 6.62 1.59
N HIS A 189 -10.88 7.49 1.60
CA HIS A 189 -12.29 7.11 1.68
C HIS A 189 -12.99 7.03 0.31
N VAL A 190 -12.26 7.22 -0.80
CA VAL A 190 -12.88 7.49 -2.11
C VAL A 190 -13.93 6.45 -2.52
N ALA A 191 -15.04 6.96 -3.07
CA ALA A 191 -16.11 6.21 -3.71
C ALA A 191 -15.77 5.90 -5.16
N GLY A 192 -16.38 4.82 -5.65
CA GLY A 192 -17.22 4.99 -6.84
C GLY A 192 -16.72 4.35 -8.12
N GLU A 193 -15.52 3.80 -8.15
CA GLU A 193 -15.06 2.94 -9.25
C GLU A 193 -14.28 1.76 -8.66
N LYS A 194 -14.60 0.54 -9.13
CA LYS A 194 -13.72 -0.62 -8.88
C LYS A 194 -12.44 -0.39 -9.66
N TYR A 195 -11.39 0.06 -8.96
CA TYR A 195 -10.08 0.23 -9.54
C TYR A 195 -9.35 -1.11 -9.65
N ASP A 196 -8.86 -1.41 -10.84
CA ASP A 196 -8.04 -2.60 -11.08
C ASP A 196 -6.68 -2.45 -10.37
N ASN A 197 -6.22 -1.21 -10.16
CA ASN A 197 -5.02 -0.90 -9.40
C ASN A 197 -5.01 0.54 -8.84
N ARG A 198 -4.15 0.78 -7.83
CA ARG A 198 -4.03 2.09 -7.16
C ARG A 198 -3.68 3.28 -8.06
N TYR A 199 -3.13 3.06 -9.26
CA TYR A 199 -2.79 4.15 -10.18
C TYR A 199 -4.03 4.74 -10.87
N GLU A 200 -5.17 4.05 -10.82
CA GLU A 200 -6.42 4.54 -11.40
C GLU A 200 -7.17 5.51 -10.49
N VAL A 201 -6.84 5.54 -9.18
CA VAL A 201 -7.49 6.41 -8.17
C VAL A 201 -7.27 7.88 -8.49
N LYS A 202 -8.29 8.59 -8.99
CA LYS A 202 -8.19 9.96 -9.54
C LYS A 202 -7.68 10.98 -8.51
N GLU A 203 -8.03 10.78 -7.24
CA GLU A 203 -7.69 11.60 -6.09
C GLU A 203 -6.21 11.50 -5.71
N ALA A 204 -5.52 10.43 -6.12
CA ALA A 204 -4.15 10.15 -5.71
C ALA A 204 -3.19 11.33 -5.94
N PRO A 205 -2.18 11.51 -5.07
CA PRO A 205 -1.27 12.64 -5.12
C PRO A 205 -0.46 12.66 -6.41
N THR A 206 -0.18 13.86 -6.88
CA THR A 206 0.74 14.07 -8.01
C THR A 206 1.77 15.13 -7.63
N CYS A 207 2.99 14.99 -8.12
CA CYS A 207 4.04 15.99 -7.87
C CYS A 207 3.62 17.38 -8.36
N ILE A 208 2.90 17.44 -9.49
CA ILE A 208 2.52 18.70 -10.14
C ILE A 208 1.51 19.52 -9.35
N LYS A 209 0.67 18.92 -8.48
CA LYS A 209 -0.25 19.66 -7.59
C LYS A 209 0.48 20.62 -6.64
N CYS A 210 1.74 20.33 -6.27
CA CYS A 210 2.55 21.23 -5.43
C CYS A 210 3.73 21.87 -6.20
N HIS A 211 4.12 21.29 -7.34
CA HIS A 211 5.29 21.70 -8.11
C HIS A 211 4.93 22.17 -9.53
N GLU A 212 3.82 22.87 -9.71
CA GLU A 212 3.34 23.39 -11.00
C GLU A 212 4.43 24.13 -11.79
N LYS A 213 5.18 25.01 -11.11
CA LYS A 213 6.27 25.80 -11.68
C LYS A 213 7.50 24.98 -12.08
N SER A 214 7.54 23.70 -11.74
CA SER A 214 8.62 22.78 -12.12
C SER A 214 8.32 22.04 -13.42
N PHE A 215 7.11 22.14 -13.95
CA PHE A 215 6.66 21.44 -15.16
C PHE A 215 6.30 22.42 -16.28
N GLY A 216 6.39 21.98 -17.54
CA GLY A 216 6.01 22.78 -18.71
C GLY A 216 6.93 23.97 -19.02
N GLU A 217 6.40 24.96 -19.74
CA GLU A 217 7.17 26.11 -20.24
C GLU A 217 7.72 27.01 -19.12
N GLY A 218 7.02 27.06 -17.98
CA GLY A 218 7.43 27.79 -16.77
C GLY A 218 8.59 27.14 -16.00
N ALA A 219 9.00 25.92 -16.34
CA ALA A 219 10.05 25.21 -15.62
C ALA A 219 11.42 25.91 -15.78
N LYS A 220 12.04 26.32 -14.67
CA LYS A 220 13.38 26.94 -14.70
C LYS A 220 14.50 25.94 -15.03
N VAL A 221 14.29 24.67 -14.71
CA VAL A 221 15.29 23.60 -14.94
C VAL A 221 15.11 23.04 -16.35
N LYS A 222 16.12 23.24 -17.22
CA LYS A 222 16.09 22.79 -18.63
C LYS A 222 15.70 21.31 -18.78
N ALA A 223 16.18 20.44 -17.89
CA ALA A 223 15.88 19.01 -17.91
C ALA A 223 14.39 18.70 -17.77
N HIS A 224 13.61 19.50 -17.02
CA HIS A 224 12.16 19.29 -16.90
C HIS A 224 11.42 19.59 -18.21
N LYS A 225 11.93 20.52 -19.03
CA LYS A 225 11.37 20.80 -20.36
C LYS A 225 11.69 19.68 -21.36
N ILE A 226 12.94 19.22 -21.37
CA ILE A 226 13.42 18.20 -22.33
C ILE A 226 12.72 16.84 -22.12
N HIS A 227 12.53 16.47 -20.85
CA HIS A 227 11.99 15.15 -20.45
C HIS A 227 10.49 15.16 -20.17
N LYS A 228 9.82 16.29 -20.38
CA LYS A 228 8.36 16.43 -20.28
C LYS A 228 7.68 15.29 -21.06
N ASP A 229 6.71 14.64 -20.44
CA ASP A 229 5.91 13.54 -20.99
C ASP A 229 6.71 12.29 -21.43
N LYS A 230 8.03 12.24 -21.15
CA LYS A 230 8.92 11.13 -21.50
C LYS A 230 9.40 10.37 -20.28
N VAL A 231 9.77 11.06 -19.22
CA VAL A 231 10.41 10.47 -18.03
C VAL A 231 9.67 10.94 -16.79
N SER A 232 9.23 9.99 -15.95
CA SER A 232 8.52 10.33 -14.72
C SER A 232 9.42 11.03 -13.70
N CYS A 233 8.82 11.86 -12.83
CA CYS A 233 9.55 12.58 -11.77
C CYS A 233 10.40 11.65 -10.90
N HIS A 234 9.87 10.47 -10.56
CA HIS A 234 10.54 9.47 -9.73
C HIS A 234 11.86 8.99 -10.35
N VAL A 235 11.99 8.93 -11.68
CA VAL A 235 13.24 8.53 -12.34
C VAL A 235 14.38 9.48 -12.01
N CYS A 236 14.11 10.78 -11.90
CA CYS A 236 15.12 11.77 -11.54
C CYS A 236 15.22 12.01 -10.04
N HIS A 237 14.15 11.79 -9.29
CA HIS A 237 14.04 12.22 -7.91
C HIS A 237 14.05 11.09 -6.89
N SER A 238 14.05 9.82 -7.30
CA SER A 238 14.18 8.69 -6.39
C SER A 238 15.64 8.22 -6.27
N VAL A 239 15.99 7.67 -5.11
CA VAL A 239 17.23 6.90 -4.88
C VAL A 239 16.93 5.41 -4.90
N ALA A 240 17.93 4.54 -4.69
CA ALA A 240 17.68 3.10 -4.60
C ALA A 240 16.58 2.76 -3.58
N TYR A 241 15.77 1.75 -3.87
CA TYR A 241 14.62 1.34 -3.07
C TYR A 241 14.51 -0.17 -3.01
N LYS A 242 13.62 -0.67 -2.14
CA LYS A 242 13.51 -2.10 -1.83
C LYS A 242 12.91 -2.87 -3.00
N ASN A 243 13.60 -3.88 -3.51
CA ASN A 243 13.12 -4.86 -4.47
C ASN A 243 13.07 -6.22 -3.75
N CYS A 244 11.99 -6.97 -3.94
CA CYS A 244 11.80 -8.28 -3.31
C CYS A 244 11.48 -9.31 -4.38
N TYR A 245 11.98 -10.53 -4.21
CA TYR A 245 11.89 -11.61 -5.18
C TYR A 245 11.28 -12.84 -4.53
N ASN A 246 10.51 -13.57 -5.32
CA ASN A 246 9.98 -14.91 -5.03
C ASN A 246 9.39 -15.05 -3.61
N CYS A 247 8.09 -14.72 -3.48
CA CYS A 247 7.33 -15.01 -2.26
C CYS A 247 6.71 -16.40 -2.35
N HIS A 248 6.79 -17.15 -1.26
CA HIS A 248 6.06 -18.40 -1.04
C HIS A 248 5.26 -18.28 0.25
N VAL A 249 4.01 -18.75 0.22
CA VAL A 249 3.13 -18.78 1.39
C VAL A 249 2.86 -20.21 1.83
N GLY A 250 2.62 -20.42 3.12
CA GLY A 250 2.27 -21.73 3.67
C GLY A 250 1.92 -21.66 5.16
N LYS A 251 1.71 -22.82 5.77
CA LYS A 251 1.51 -22.96 7.22
C LYS A 251 2.60 -23.82 7.83
N ASP A 252 2.98 -23.50 9.07
CA ASP A 252 3.89 -24.35 9.83
C ASP A 252 3.18 -25.60 10.38
N ALA A 253 3.89 -26.41 11.18
CA ALA A 253 3.36 -27.64 11.75
C ALA A 253 2.21 -27.41 12.74
N GLN A 254 2.09 -26.19 13.28
CA GLN A 254 1.04 -25.76 14.21
C GLN A 254 -0.14 -25.11 13.47
N GLY A 255 -0.05 -24.98 12.14
CA GLY A 255 -1.07 -24.34 11.31
C GLY A 255 -0.95 -22.82 11.24
N LEU A 256 0.10 -22.22 11.79
CA LEU A 256 0.31 -20.78 11.74
C LEU A 256 0.77 -20.35 10.34
N PRO A 257 0.15 -19.33 9.75
CA PRO A 257 0.52 -18.86 8.43
C PRO A 257 1.87 -18.15 8.45
N TYR A 258 2.68 -18.41 7.43
CA TYR A 258 3.91 -17.67 7.18
C TYR A 258 4.08 -17.39 5.68
N TYR A 259 4.98 -16.46 5.39
CA TYR A 259 5.50 -16.24 4.06
C TYR A 259 7.02 -16.13 4.10
N LYS A 260 7.66 -16.46 2.99
CA LYS A 260 9.11 -16.34 2.83
C LYS A 260 9.42 -15.70 1.49
N THR A 261 10.28 -14.70 1.49
CA THR A 261 10.88 -14.16 0.26
C THR A 261 12.27 -14.71 0.08
N GLU A 262 12.63 -15.11 -1.13
CA GLU A 262 13.99 -15.62 -1.42
C GLU A 262 15.06 -14.52 -1.26
N LYS A 263 14.78 -13.33 -1.80
CA LYS A 263 15.73 -12.23 -1.82
C LYS A 263 15.03 -10.90 -1.60
N SER A 264 15.71 -9.99 -0.90
CA SER A 264 15.25 -8.62 -0.75
C SER A 264 16.41 -7.62 -0.66
N GLU A 265 16.55 -6.76 -1.67
CA GLU A 265 17.71 -5.88 -1.83
C GLU A 265 17.32 -4.43 -2.14
N LEU A 266 18.29 -3.52 -2.04
CA LEU A 266 18.13 -2.14 -2.50
C LEU A 266 18.62 -2.05 -3.96
N GLY A 267 17.80 -1.48 -4.83
CA GLY A 267 18.12 -1.33 -6.24
C GLY A 267 17.33 -0.20 -6.89
N PHE A 268 17.75 0.19 -8.09
CA PHE A 268 17.08 1.23 -8.87
C PHE A 268 17.06 0.80 -10.34
N LYS A 269 15.87 0.73 -10.93
CA LYS A 269 15.70 0.42 -12.35
C LYS A 269 14.68 1.35 -13.00
N ILE A 270 14.94 1.66 -14.27
CA ILE A 270 14.09 2.43 -15.17
C ILE A 270 13.56 1.45 -16.23
N GLY A 271 12.25 1.27 -16.27
CA GLY A 271 11.57 0.46 -17.27
C GLY A 271 10.72 1.31 -18.21
N LEU A 272 10.14 0.65 -19.21
CA LEU A 272 9.03 1.20 -19.97
C LEU A 272 7.77 1.24 -19.09
N ASN A 273 6.91 2.23 -19.31
CA ASN A 273 5.63 2.31 -18.63
C ASN A 273 4.56 1.51 -19.41
N PRO A 274 4.05 0.38 -18.89
CA PRO A 274 2.94 -0.33 -19.51
C PRO A 274 1.57 0.30 -19.20
N LEU A 275 1.49 1.22 -18.24
CA LEU A 275 0.27 1.87 -17.75
C LEU A 275 0.27 3.35 -18.18
N ARG A 276 0.31 3.61 -19.49
CA ARG A 276 0.29 4.99 -20.00
C ARG A 276 -1.14 5.48 -20.12
N ASP A 277 -1.44 6.55 -19.40
CA ASP A 277 -2.70 7.27 -19.44
C ASP A 277 -2.41 8.78 -19.30
N GLU A 278 -3.46 9.60 -19.17
CA GLU A 278 -3.32 11.05 -19.00
C GLU A 278 -2.56 11.46 -17.72
N ARG A 279 -2.67 10.67 -16.65
CA ARG A 279 -2.02 10.91 -15.35
C ARG A 279 -0.59 10.36 -15.30
N HIS A 280 -0.31 9.35 -16.12
CA HIS A 280 0.95 8.63 -16.23
C HIS A 280 1.49 8.66 -17.68
N PRO A 281 1.67 9.84 -18.31
CA PRO A 281 1.94 9.93 -19.75
C PRO A 281 3.35 9.43 -20.14
N TYR A 282 4.23 9.30 -19.14
CA TYR A 282 5.66 9.04 -19.30
C TYR A 282 5.94 7.70 -19.99
N LYS A 283 6.89 7.70 -20.91
CA LYS A 283 7.44 6.48 -21.52
C LYS A 283 8.31 5.69 -20.54
N PHE A 284 9.13 6.39 -19.75
CA PHE A 284 10.09 5.80 -18.81
C PHE A 284 9.71 6.09 -17.36
N VAL A 285 9.69 5.03 -16.55
CA VAL A 285 9.26 5.06 -15.16
C VAL A 285 10.22 4.27 -14.28
N THR A 286 10.26 4.58 -12.99
CA THR A 286 10.88 3.68 -12.01
C THR A 286 10.07 2.39 -11.94
N VAL A 287 10.76 1.25 -11.90
CA VAL A 287 10.13 -0.07 -11.81
C VAL A 287 10.70 -0.86 -10.64
N ARG A 288 9.83 -1.62 -9.96
CA ARG A 288 10.17 -2.42 -8.79
C ARG A 288 9.83 -3.87 -9.02
N HIS A 289 10.73 -4.76 -8.64
CA HIS A 289 10.44 -6.18 -8.58
C HIS A 289 9.49 -6.49 -7.41
N ILE A 290 8.35 -7.13 -7.72
CA ILE A 290 7.42 -7.63 -6.71
C ILE A 290 7.70 -9.10 -6.39
N PRO A 291 7.57 -9.55 -5.14
CA PRO A 291 7.95 -10.91 -4.76
C PRO A 291 6.81 -11.87 -5.11
N VAL A 292 6.85 -12.43 -6.31
CA VAL A 292 5.86 -13.38 -6.81
C VAL A 292 6.55 -14.39 -7.70
N THR A 293 6.11 -15.64 -7.67
CA THR A 293 6.64 -16.72 -8.51
C THR A 293 5.52 -17.67 -8.90
N LYS A 294 5.74 -18.52 -9.90
CA LYS A 294 4.75 -19.51 -10.39
C LYS A 294 4.27 -20.45 -9.28
N THR A 295 5.10 -20.66 -8.27
CA THR A 295 4.84 -21.58 -7.16
C THR A 295 4.42 -20.87 -5.87
N THR A 296 4.06 -19.56 -5.90
CA THR A 296 3.77 -18.79 -4.68
C THR A 296 2.71 -19.47 -3.81
N PHE A 297 1.71 -20.09 -4.43
CA PHE A 297 0.56 -20.73 -3.75
C PHE A 297 0.57 -22.26 -3.84
N ASP A 298 1.69 -22.89 -4.19
CA ASP A 298 1.75 -24.35 -4.41
C ASP A 298 1.39 -25.16 -3.16
N PHE A 299 1.57 -24.59 -1.96
CA PHE A 299 1.13 -25.19 -0.70
C PHE A 299 -0.39 -25.46 -0.66
N TYR A 300 -1.19 -24.54 -1.20
CA TYR A 300 -2.66 -24.64 -1.21
C TYR A 300 -3.19 -25.27 -2.51
N ALA A 301 -2.60 -24.86 -3.64
CA ALA A 301 -3.04 -25.28 -4.96
C ALA A 301 -1.82 -25.29 -5.90
N LYS A 302 -1.22 -26.47 -6.07
CA LYS A 302 -0.08 -26.66 -6.98
C LYS A 302 -0.43 -26.23 -8.40
N GLY A 303 0.38 -25.34 -8.98
CA GLY A 303 0.13 -24.80 -10.32
C GLY A 303 -0.98 -23.75 -10.38
N ALA A 304 -1.37 -23.18 -9.22
CA ALA A 304 -2.40 -22.15 -9.17
C ALA A 304 -2.09 -20.93 -10.03
N PHE A 305 -0.82 -20.61 -10.29
CA PHE A 305 -0.42 -19.51 -11.16
C PHE A 305 -0.03 -19.97 -12.58
N SER A 306 -0.92 -20.69 -13.25
CA SER A 306 -0.69 -21.14 -14.64
C SER A 306 -0.68 -19.99 -15.65
N ASN A 307 -1.35 -18.87 -15.35
CA ASN A 307 -1.42 -17.66 -16.18
C ASN A 307 -0.37 -16.60 -15.76
N PHE A 308 0.76 -17.02 -15.20
CA PHE A 308 1.77 -16.14 -14.57
C PHE A 308 2.20 -14.96 -15.43
N ASP A 309 2.43 -15.19 -16.74
CA ASP A 309 2.97 -14.21 -17.67
C ASP A 309 1.97 -13.11 -18.07
N ARG A 310 0.71 -13.19 -17.62
CA ARG A 310 -0.30 -12.14 -17.88
C ARG A 310 0.01 -10.81 -17.18
N LEU A 311 0.87 -10.81 -16.15
CA LEU A 311 1.27 -9.60 -15.43
C LEU A 311 2.78 -9.57 -15.15
N PRO A 312 3.46 -8.43 -15.34
CA PRO A 312 4.89 -8.31 -15.12
C PRO A 312 5.28 -8.46 -13.63
N THR A 313 6.48 -8.97 -13.37
CA THR A 313 7.10 -9.02 -12.03
C THR A 313 7.81 -7.71 -11.71
N TRP A 314 8.31 -7.00 -12.72
CA TRP A 314 8.73 -5.60 -12.63
C TRP A 314 7.56 -4.69 -12.93
N LYS A 315 7.06 -3.97 -11.92
CA LYS A 315 5.90 -3.09 -12.04
C LYS A 315 6.28 -1.62 -11.90
N LEU A 316 5.47 -0.74 -12.48
CA LEU A 316 5.50 0.70 -12.20
C LEU A 316 5.62 0.92 -10.70
N ALA A 317 6.60 1.73 -10.29
CA ALA A 317 6.89 2.04 -8.91
C ALA A 317 6.83 3.55 -8.68
N THR A 318 6.33 3.92 -7.51
CA THR A 318 6.35 5.27 -6.94
C THR A 318 7.08 5.21 -5.59
N PRO A 319 8.43 5.15 -5.59
CA PRO A 319 9.20 5.04 -4.36
C PRO A 319 9.03 6.28 -3.47
N HIS A 320 8.96 6.07 -2.15
CA HIS A 320 8.71 7.15 -1.18
C HIS A 320 10.02 7.65 -0.60
N ASN A 321 10.97 8.05 -1.46
CA ASN A 321 12.32 8.42 -1.04
C ASN A 321 12.85 9.63 -1.84
N ILE A 322 11.95 10.55 -2.17
CA ILE A 322 12.21 11.68 -3.04
C ILE A 322 13.36 12.54 -2.52
N GLN A 323 14.32 12.81 -3.39
CA GLN A 323 15.45 13.70 -3.16
C GLN A 323 15.49 14.80 -4.21
N ARG A 324 15.90 16.00 -3.79
CA ARG A 324 16.16 17.10 -4.73
C ARG A 324 17.38 16.82 -5.60
N LYS A 325 18.41 16.19 -5.03
CA LYS A 325 19.65 15.78 -5.73
C LYS A 325 19.81 14.27 -5.58
N THR A 326 19.86 13.56 -6.70
CA THR A 326 20.05 12.11 -6.79
C THR A 326 21.31 11.79 -7.60
N PRO A 327 21.82 10.56 -7.58
CA PRO A 327 22.87 10.15 -8.51
C PRO A 327 22.52 10.44 -9.97
N GLN A 328 21.28 10.17 -10.39
CA GLN A 328 20.81 10.23 -11.78
C GLN A 328 20.63 11.67 -12.28
N ASN A 329 20.22 12.61 -11.41
CA ASN A 329 19.91 13.98 -11.82
C ASN A 329 21.09 14.97 -11.73
N LYS A 330 22.30 14.49 -11.39
CA LYS A 330 23.52 15.31 -11.31
C LYS A 330 23.94 15.93 -12.64
N SER A 331 23.86 15.16 -13.73
CA SER A 331 24.25 15.58 -15.08
C SER A 331 23.57 14.70 -16.13
N CYS A 332 23.59 15.11 -17.40
CA CYS A 332 23.09 14.29 -18.50
C CYS A 332 23.77 12.91 -18.54
N SER A 333 25.10 12.85 -18.34
CA SER A 333 25.87 11.61 -18.34
C SER A 333 25.69 10.75 -17.09
N SER A 334 25.04 11.28 -16.05
CA SER A 334 24.69 10.50 -14.86
C SER A 334 23.47 9.60 -15.07
N CYS A 335 22.71 9.83 -16.15
CA CYS A 335 21.57 9.00 -16.55
C CYS A 335 21.75 8.41 -17.96
N HIS A 336 22.14 9.23 -18.94
CA HIS A 336 22.36 8.75 -20.30
C HIS A 336 23.64 7.93 -20.41
N LYS A 337 23.58 6.87 -21.23
CA LYS A 337 24.68 5.88 -21.42
C LYS A 337 25.02 5.06 -20.17
N LYS A 338 24.12 5.04 -19.17
CA LYS A 338 24.24 4.25 -17.95
C LYS A 338 23.30 3.05 -18.01
N LYS A 339 23.78 1.96 -18.63
CA LYS A 339 22.98 0.75 -18.86
C LYS A 339 22.44 0.16 -17.54
N GLU A 340 23.23 0.27 -16.49
CA GLU A 340 22.92 -0.22 -15.15
C GLU A 340 21.63 0.36 -14.56
N LEU A 341 21.20 1.55 -14.99
CA LEU A 341 19.98 2.21 -14.52
C LEU A 341 18.72 1.69 -15.21
N PHE A 342 18.83 1.09 -16.39
CA PHE A 342 17.69 0.63 -17.17
C PHE A 342 17.43 -0.85 -16.90
N LEU A 343 16.17 -1.27 -16.98
CA LEU A 343 15.79 -2.67 -16.92
C LEU A 343 15.99 -3.31 -18.30
N LEU A 344 17.14 -3.94 -18.50
CA LEU A 344 17.47 -4.65 -19.72
C LEU A 344 17.03 -6.12 -19.61
N GLU A 345 16.99 -6.84 -20.73
CA GLU A 345 16.61 -8.27 -20.71
C GLU A 345 17.56 -9.12 -19.82
N GLU A 346 18.85 -8.77 -19.79
CA GLU A 346 19.85 -9.42 -18.94
C GLU A 346 19.63 -9.21 -17.43
N ASP A 347 18.88 -8.17 -17.04
CA ASP A 347 18.50 -7.92 -15.65
C ASP A 347 17.29 -8.76 -15.20
N VAL A 348 16.61 -9.44 -16.13
CA VAL A 348 15.38 -10.20 -15.87
C VAL A 348 15.68 -11.70 -15.94
N ALA A 349 15.29 -12.41 -14.88
CA ALA A 349 15.42 -13.86 -14.80
C ALA A 349 14.75 -14.53 -16.03
N PRO A 350 15.39 -15.52 -16.69
CA PRO A 350 14.90 -16.11 -17.93
C PRO A 350 13.42 -16.49 -17.92
N GLU A 351 12.96 -17.08 -16.82
CA GLU A 351 11.59 -17.54 -16.58
C GLU A 351 10.56 -16.41 -16.45
N GLU A 352 10.98 -15.17 -16.20
CA GLU A 352 10.12 -14.00 -16.07
C GLU A 352 10.15 -13.07 -17.29
N ARG A 353 11.05 -13.33 -18.26
CA ARG A 353 11.21 -12.44 -19.42
C ARG A 353 9.93 -12.30 -20.23
N ALA A 354 9.15 -13.38 -20.35
CA ALA A 354 7.85 -13.36 -21.02
C ALA A 354 6.89 -12.38 -20.36
N ALA A 355 6.74 -12.46 -19.03
CA ALA A 355 5.90 -11.56 -18.25
C ALA A 355 6.32 -10.08 -18.34
N ASN A 356 7.63 -9.82 -18.49
CA ASN A 356 8.20 -8.46 -18.43
C ASN A 356 8.45 -7.81 -19.79
N ARG A 357 8.09 -8.44 -20.92
CA ARG A 357 8.33 -7.90 -22.27
C ARG A 357 7.89 -6.45 -22.45
N ALA A 358 6.77 -6.06 -21.85
CA ALA A 358 6.22 -4.71 -21.96
C ALA A 358 6.96 -3.65 -21.11
N VAL A 359 7.84 -4.08 -20.19
CA VAL A 359 8.53 -3.22 -19.22
C VAL A 359 10.04 -3.17 -19.47
N ILE A 360 10.60 -4.21 -20.09
CA ILE A 360 12.00 -4.27 -20.51
C ILE A 360 12.30 -3.15 -21.52
N VAL A 361 13.46 -2.51 -21.35
CA VAL A 361 13.98 -1.49 -22.26
C VAL A 361 14.86 -2.17 -23.30
N PRO A 362 14.43 -2.28 -24.57
CA PRO A 362 15.18 -3.01 -25.59
C PRO A 362 16.48 -2.31 -25.99
N GLU A 363 16.47 -0.98 -26.02
CA GLU A 363 17.63 -0.15 -26.33
C GLU A 363 17.67 1.09 -25.43
N LEU A 364 18.88 1.51 -25.07
CA LEU A 364 19.07 2.71 -24.27
C LEU A 364 18.58 3.96 -25.02
N PRO A 365 17.95 4.92 -24.31
CA PRO A 365 17.52 6.17 -24.94
C PRO A 365 18.70 6.93 -25.53
N LYS A 366 18.65 7.18 -26.84
CA LYS A 366 19.64 8.03 -27.54
C LYS A 366 19.45 9.49 -27.09
N MET A 367 20.55 10.19 -26.81
CA MET A 367 20.48 11.65 -26.66
C MET A 367 20.32 12.25 -28.05
N GLU A 368 19.10 12.64 -28.40
CA GLU A 368 18.86 13.50 -29.55
C GLU A 368 19.42 14.89 -29.21
N ARG A 369 20.49 15.29 -29.90
CA ARG A 369 20.93 16.69 -29.92
C ARG A 369 19.90 17.45 -30.75
N LYS A 370 18.95 18.11 -30.08
CA LYS A 370 18.17 19.18 -30.70
C LYS A 370 18.94 20.49 -30.59
#